data_AF-A0A2V7JX13-F1
#
_entry.id   AF-A0A2V7JX13-F1
#
_cell.length_a   1.000
_cell.length_b   1.000
_cell.length_c   1.000
_cell.angle_alpha   90.00
_cell.angle_beta   90.00
_cell.angle_gamma   90.00
#
_symmetry.space_group_name_H-M   'P 1'
#
loop_
_entity.id
_entity.type
_entity.pdbx_description
1 polymer ?
#
loop_
_entity_poly.entity_id
_entity_poly.type
_entity_poly.pdbx_seq_one_letter_code
_entity_poly.pdbx_strand_id
1 'polypeptide(L)' 'PGVGWFDTDYLGIDQGPIIAMIENYRSDLIWKTMRKNPYIEAGLKKAGFTGGWLGN' A
#
# COMPACT_ATOMS: atom_id res chain seq x y z
N PRO A 1 1.06 36.78 13.76
CA PRO A 1 1.06 35.78 12.67
C PRO A 1 -0.37 35.39 12.29
N GLY A 2 -0.82 35.77 11.08
CA GLY A 2 -2.06 35.27 10.51
C GLY A 2 -1.95 33.76 10.24
N VAL A 3 -3.09 33.08 10.17
CA VAL A 3 -3.23 31.61 10.25
C VAL A 3 -2.27 30.77 9.37
N GLY A 4 -1.71 31.29 8.28
CA GLY A 4 -0.74 30.59 7.42
C GLY A 4 -1.31 30.29 6.03
N TRP A 5 -0.67 29.40 5.27
CA TRP A 5 -1.19 28.88 4.00
C TRP A 5 -1.81 27.50 4.23
N PHE A 6 -3.05 27.33 3.79
CA PHE A 6 -3.75 26.05 3.77
C PHE A 6 -4.49 25.93 2.45
N ASP A 7 -4.51 24.72 1.91
CA ASP A 7 -5.24 24.37 0.70
C ASP A 7 -6.47 23.52 1.06
N THR A 8 -7.52 23.63 0.24
CA THR A 8 -8.75 22.86 0.36
C THR A 8 -8.82 21.70 -0.63
N ASP A 9 -7.83 21.58 -1.51
CA ASP A 9 -7.78 20.51 -2.50
C ASP A 9 -7.49 19.14 -1.88
N TYR A 10 -8.12 18.12 -2.46
CA TYR A 10 -7.90 16.72 -2.09
C TYR A 10 -7.47 15.93 -3.32
N LEU A 11 -6.26 15.38 -3.27
CA LEU A 11 -5.76 14.50 -4.32
C LEU A 11 -5.92 13.04 -3.90
N GLY A 12 -6.54 12.24 -4.76
CA GLY A 12 -6.76 10.82 -4.48
C GLY A 12 -5.45 10.04 -4.23
N ILE A 13 -4.35 10.45 -4.87
CA ILE A 13 -3.02 9.87 -4.65
C ILE A 13 -2.44 10.18 -3.27
N ASP A 14 -2.92 11.23 -2.60
CA ASP A 14 -2.49 11.60 -1.25
C ASP A 14 -3.39 10.93 -0.20
N GLN A 15 -4.71 10.98 -0.42
CA GLN A 15 -5.69 10.47 0.55
C GLN A 15 -5.83 8.94 0.51
N GLY A 16 -5.75 8.34 -0.68
CA GLY A 16 -5.89 6.90 -0.88
C GLY A 16 -4.90 6.09 -0.05
N PRO A 17 -3.58 6.40 -0.12
CA PRO A 17 -2.58 5.72 0.70
C PRO A 17 -2.80 5.87 2.20
N ILE A 18 -3.32 7.01 2.70
CA ILE A 18 -3.60 7.19 4.13
C ILE A 18 -4.56 6.09 4.62
N ILE A 19 -5.68 5.92 3.94
CA ILE A 19 -6.69 4.91 4.33
C ILE A 19 -6.17 3.49 4.07
N ALA A 20 -5.54 3.25 2.92
CA ALA A 20 -5.02 1.94 2.57
C ALA A 20 -3.96 1.45 3.57
N MET A 21 -3.10 2.35 4.04
CA MET A 21 -2.04 2.02 5.01
C MET A 21 -2.55 1.90 6.44
N ILE A 22 -3.56 2.69 6.85
CA ILE A 22 -4.26 2.47 8.12
C ILE A 22 -4.86 1.06 8.15
N GLU A 23 -5.51 0.62 7.07
CA GLU A 23 -6.13 -0.71 7.04
C GLU A 23 -5.08 -1.83 6.95
N ASN A 24 -3.97 -1.62 6.24
CA ASN A 24 -2.86 -2.57 6.30
C ASN A 24 -2.31 -2.71 7.72
N TYR A 25 -2.13 -1.61 8.45
CA TYR A 25 -1.70 -1.67 9.85
C TYR A 25 -2.68 -2.46 10.74
N ARG A 26 -3.99 -2.29 10.53
CA ARG A 26 -5.02 -2.94 11.35
C ARG A 26 -5.21 -4.43 11.05
N SER A 27 -5.18 -4.83 9.78
CA SER A 27 -5.59 -6.17 9.39
C SER A 27 -4.81 -6.79 8.22
N ASP A 28 -3.89 -6.04 7.62
CA ASP A 28 -3.23 -6.35 6.35
C ASP A 28 -4.19 -6.56 5.17
N LEU A 29 -5.42 -6.01 5.17
CA LEU A 29 -6.42 -6.32 4.14
C LEU A 29 -5.89 -6.16 2.72
N ILE A 30 -5.25 -5.02 2.41
CA ILE A 30 -4.78 -4.72 1.06
C ILE A 30 -3.63 -5.66 0.70
N TRP A 31 -2.65 -5.84 1.59
CA TRP A 31 -1.54 -6.75 1.38
C TRP A 31 -1.98 -8.21 1.23
N LYS A 32 -2.89 -8.70 2.07
CA LYS A 32 -3.48 -10.05 1.95
C LYS A 32 -4.26 -10.22 0.65
N THR A 33 -4.92 -9.17 0.17
CA THR A 33 -5.62 -9.18 -1.11
C THR A 33 -4.63 -9.25 -2.27
N MET A 34 -3.60 -8.40 -2.27
CA MET A 34 -2.56 -8.40 -3.31
C MET A 34 -1.80 -9.72 -3.35
N ARG A 35 -1.47 -10.31 -2.19
CA ARG A 35 -0.73 -11.59 -2.13
C ARG A 35 -1.46 -12.75 -2.81
N LYS A 36 -2.79 -12.70 -2.96
CA LYS A 36 -3.57 -13.73 -3.67
C LYS A 36 -3.37 -13.69 -5.19
N ASN A 37 -2.75 -12.65 -5.74
CA ASN A 37 -2.58 -12.51 -7.18
C ASN A 37 -1.33 -13.28 -7.67
N PRO A 38 -1.50 -14.35 -8.48
CA PRO A 38 -0.37 -15.16 -8.95
C PRO A 38 0.61 -14.38 -9.84
N TYR A 39 0.17 -13.31 -10.49
CA TYR A 39 1.04 -12.47 -11.31
C TYR A 39 1.98 -11.60 -10.47
N ILE A 40 1.55 -11.17 -9.28
CA ILE A 40 2.41 -10.44 -8.34
C ILE A 40 3.49 -11.38 -7.82
N GLU A 41 3.11 -12.59 -7.42
CA GLU A 41 4.07 -13.62 -6.97
C GLU A 41 5.11 -13.95 -8.05
N ALA A 42 4.65 -14.20 -9.29
CA ALA A 42 5.53 -14.48 -10.42
C ALA A 42 6.46 -13.30 -10.73
N GLY A 43 5.97 -12.06 -10.64
CA GLY A 43 6.76 -10.85 -10.81
C GLY A 43 7.86 -10.72 -9.75
N LEU A 44 7.53 -10.92 -8.47
CA LEU A 44 8.49 -10.88 -7.37
C LEU A 44 9.58 -11.94 -7.53
N LYS A 45 9.22 -13.18 -7.90
CA LYS A 45 10.19 -14.25 -8.19
C LYS A 45 11.12 -13.89 -9.35
N LYS A 46 10.58 -13.36 -10.45
CA LYS A 46 11.39 -12.91 -11.61
C LYS A 46 12.33 -11.76 -11.27
N ALA A 47 11.95 -10.90 -10.34
CA ALA A 47 12.78 -9.80 -9.84
C ALA A 47 13.81 -10.24 -8.79
N GLY A 48 13.87 -11.53 -8.43
CA GLY A 48 14.88 -12.08 -7.50
C GLY A 48 14.54 -11.92 -6.01
N PHE A 49 13.32 -11.53 -5.66
CA PHE A 49 12.89 -11.47 -4.26
C PHE A 49 12.71 -12.87 -3.67
N THR A 50 12.96 -13.00 -2.36
CA THR A 50 12.78 -14.24 -1.59
C THR A 50 12.22 -13.93 -0.19
N GLY A 51 11.68 -14.94 0.51
CA GLY A 51 11.09 -14.78 1.84
C GLY A 51 9.81 -13.94 1.87
N GLY A 52 9.32 -13.62 3.07
CA GLY A 52 8.14 -12.79 3.27
C GLY A 52 6.90 -13.33 2.54
N TRP A 53 6.43 -12.61 1.51
CA TRP A 53 5.27 -13.02 0.70
C TRP A 53 5.51 -14.29 -0.14
N LEU A 54 6.78 -14.67 -0.33
CA LEU A 54 7.21 -15.88 -1.03
C LEU A 54 7.77 -16.95 -0.08
N GLY A 55 7.79 -16.67 1.22
CA GLY A 55 8.21 -17.63 2.25
C GLY A 55 7.06 -18.53 2.69
N ASN A 56 7.41 -19.70 3.24
CA ASN A 56 6.45 -20.65 3.81
C ASN A 56 5.81 -20.12 5.10
#